data_AF-A0A086QQW1-F1
#
_entry.id   AF-A0A086QQW1-F1
#
_cell.length_a   1.000
_cell.length_b   1.000
_cell.length_c   1.000
_cell.angle_alpha   90.00
_cell.angle_beta   90.00
_cell.angle_gamma   90.00
#
_symmetry.space_group_name_H-M   'P 1'
#
loop_
_entity.id
_entity.type
_entity.pdbx_description
1 polymer ?
#
loop_
_entity_poly.entity_id
_entity_poly.type
_entity_poly.pdbx_seq_one_letter_code
_entity_poly.pdbx_strand_id
1 'polypeptide(L)'
;VSDAALWSIAVQSQGQHVAVGDSDGAVTLLELCDGLHIPGANEKVSVGQIFERETRREKNIEQSRKQAEARRAEEKSAASKATEPATGKLSAPETLQKLREEFFASVGIDPTTARPKHEAGKASSSSCASSASRAHEERGG
;
A
#
# COMPACT_ATOMS: atom_id res chain seq x y z
N VAL A 1 5.78 -21.99 -37.71
CA VAL A 1 4.98 -22.78 -36.74
C VAL A 1 3.52 -22.59 -37.13
N SER A 2 2.71 -23.66 -37.08
CA SER A 2 1.34 -23.72 -37.64
C SER A 2 0.40 -22.66 -37.07
N ASP A 3 -0.61 -22.27 -37.85
CA ASP A 3 -1.73 -21.42 -37.40
C ASP A 3 -2.79 -22.22 -36.63
N ALA A 4 -2.71 -23.55 -36.70
CA ALA A 4 -3.57 -24.47 -35.97
C ALA A 4 -3.10 -24.67 -34.51
N ALA A 5 -4.01 -25.11 -33.65
CA ALA A 5 -3.70 -25.35 -32.24
C ALA A 5 -2.70 -26.51 -32.10
N LEU A 6 -1.67 -26.33 -31.25
CA LEU A 6 -0.71 -27.39 -30.99
C LEU A 6 -1.33 -28.48 -30.10
N TRP A 7 -1.13 -29.75 -30.48
CA TRP A 7 -1.69 -30.91 -29.78
C TRP A 7 -0.62 -31.77 -29.09
N SER A 8 0.57 -31.90 -29.68
CA SER A 8 1.62 -32.76 -29.12
C SER A 8 3.02 -32.17 -29.31
N ILE A 9 3.94 -32.57 -28.43
CA ILE A 9 5.35 -32.21 -28.48
C ILE A 9 6.20 -33.44 -28.11
N ALA A 10 7.27 -33.69 -28.86
CA ALA A 10 8.25 -34.72 -28.56
C ALA A 10 9.66 -34.17 -28.77
N VAL A 11 10.54 -34.44 -27.81
CA VAL A 11 11.93 -33.98 -27.84
C VAL A 11 12.82 -35.16 -28.23
N GLN A 12 13.72 -34.94 -29.18
CA GLN A 12 14.73 -35.93 -29.54
C GLN A 12 15.63 -36.24 -28.34
N SER A 13 16.16 -37.46 -28.26
CA SER A 13 17.05 -37.88 -27.16
C SER A 13 18.27 -36.97 -26.93
N GLN A 14 18.78 -36.32 -27.98
CA GLN A 14 19.91 -35.38 -27.91
C GLN A 14 19.48 -33.92 -27.64
N GLY A 15 18.18 -33.65 -27.58
CA GLY A 15 17.64 -32.32 -27.27
C GLY A 15 17.65 -31.28 -28.40
N GLN A 16 18.45 -31.47 -29.45
CA GLN A 16 18.59 -30.50 -30.55
C GLN A 16 17.30 -30.33 -31.38
N HIS A 17 16.55 -31.41 -31.61
CA HIS A 17 15.31 -31.36 -32.41
C HIS A 17 14.05 -31.61 -31.58
N VAL A 18 12.99 -30.90 -31.93
CA VAL A 18 11.66 -31.00 -31.31
C VAL A 18 10.62 -31.18 -32.39
N ALA A 19 9.82 -32.25 -32.30
CA ALA A 19 8.65 -32.45 -33.14
C ALA A 19 7.43 -31.86 -32.45
N VAL A 20 6.68 -31.02 -33.16
CA VAL A 20 5.44 -30.41 -32.70
C VAL A 20 4.31 -30.83 -33.64
N GLY A 21 3.30 -31.50 -33.11
CA GLY A 21 2.08 -31.86 -33.83
C GLY A 21 0.97 -30.87 -33.57
N ASP A 22 0.23 -30.50 -34.60
CA ASP A 22 -0.95 -29.62 -34.52
C ASP A 22 -2.27 -30.40 -34.62
N SER A 23 -3.39 -29.70 -34.44
CA SER A 23 -4.75 -30.24 -34.50
C SER A 23 -5.18 -30.67 -35.90
N ASP A 24 -4.48 -30.19 -36.93
CA ASP A 24 -4.79 -30.47 -38.34
C ASP A 24 -4.06 -31.73 -38.82
N GLY A 25 -3.28 -32.36 -37.94
CA GLY A 25 -2.54 -33.59 -38.21
C GLY A 25 -1.19 -33.37 -38.87
N ALA A 26 -0.71 -32.13 -38.96
CA ALA A 26 0.64 -31.82 -39.42
C ALA A 26 1.64 -31.93 -38.27
N VAL A 27 2.85 -32.38 -38.59
CA VAL A 27 3.98 -32.44 -37.65
C VAL A 27 5.11 -31.58 -38.20
N THR A 28 5.50 -30.58 -37.42
CA THR A 28 6.61 -29.69 -37.74
C THR A 28 7.82 -30.07 -36.88
N LEU A 29 8.97 -30.32 -37.52
CA LEU A 29 10.24 -30.54 -36.84
C LEU A 29 10.99 -29.21 -36.69
N LEU A 30 11.35 -28.85 -35.47
CA LEU A 30 12.08 -27.64 -35.09
C LEU A 30 13.49 -27.99 -34.65
N GLU A 31 14.46 -27.18 -35.04
CA GLU A 31 15.81 -27.20 -34.51
C GLU A 31 15.97 -26.10 -33.45
N LEU A 32 16.50 -26.47 -32.29
CA LEU A 32 16.74 -25.54 -31.19
C LEU A 32 18.14 -24.94 -31.31
N CYS A 33 18.30 -23.71 -30.82
CA CYS A 33 19.61 -23.10 -30.70
C CYS A 33 20.47 -23.78 -29.63
N ASP A 34 21.79 -23.60 -29.73
CA ASP A 34 22.77 -24.18 -28.81
C ASP A 34 22.48 -23.87 -27.34
N GLY A 35 22.12 -22.62 -27.01
CA GLY A 35 21.84 -22.23 -25.62
C GLY A 35 20.59 -22.86 -25.00
N LEU A 36 19.74 -23.52 -25.80
CA LEU A 36 18.51 -24.16 -25.30
C LEU A 36 18.66 -25.68 -25.11
N HIS A 37 19.59 -26.32 -25.84
CA HIS A 37 19.79 -27.77 -25.77
C HIS A 37 21.17 -28.18 -25.24
N ILE A 38 22.18 -27.31 -25.32
CA ILE A 38 23.50 -27.53 -24.72
C ILE A 38 23.47 -26.95 -23.30
N PRO A 39 23.48 -27.78 -22.24
CA PRO A 39 23.43 -27.29 -20.88
C PRO A 39 24.71 -26.52 -20.55
N GLY A 40 24.59 -25.26 -20.14
CA GLY A 40 25.71 -24.49 -19.62
C GLY A 40 26.16 -25.03 -18.25
N ALA A 41 27.43 -24.83 -17.92
CA ALA A 41 27.96 -25.22 -16.62
C ALA A 41 27.23 -24.45 -15.50
N ASN A 42 26.66 -25.18 -14.54
CA ASN A 42 26.00 -24.67 -13.33
C ASN A 42 24.71 -23.85 -13.53
N GLU A 43 24.11 -23.78 -14.73
CA GLU A 43 22.89 -23.00 -14.97
C GLU A 43 21.74 -23.37 -14.01
N LYS A 44 21.51 -24.67 -13.84
CA LYS A 44 20.50 -25.20 -12.90
C LYS A 44 20.75 -24.73 -11.46
N VAL A 45 22.01 -24.68 -11.04
CA VAL A 45 22.39 -24.28 -9.69
C VAL A 45 22.22 -22.77 -9.52
N SER A 46 22.70 -21.98 -10.47
CA SER A 46 22.59 -20.51 -10.45
C SER A 46 21.13 -20.05 -10.44
N VAL A 47 20.29 -20.63 -11.29
CA VAL A 47 18.86 -20.32 -11.33
C VAL A 47 18.16 -20.76 -10.03
N GLY A 48 18.49 -21.94 -9.50
CA GLY A 48 17.98 -22.39 -8.20
C GLY A 48 18.31 -21.41 -7.07
N GLN A 49 19.56 -20.95 -6.99
CA GLN A 49 19.99 -19.96 -6.00
C GLN A 49 19.25 -18.62 -6.14
N ILE A 50 18.96 -18.19 -7.37
CA ILE A 50 18.16 -16.98 -7.62
C ILE A 50 16.75 -17.13 -7.05
N PHE A 51 16.07 -18.26 -7.33
CA PHE A 51 14.72 -18.51 -6.80
C PHE A 51 14.69 -18.60 -5.27
N GLU A 52 15.67 -19.26 -4.66
CA GLU A 52 15.79 -19.33 -3.21
C GLU A 52 16.00 -17.95 -2.58
N ARG A 53 16.85 -17.11 -3.20
CA ARG A 53 17.07 -15.73 -2.75
C ARG A 53 15.80 -14.90 -2.83
N GLU A 54 15.06 -15.00 -3.92
CA GLU A 54 13.82 -14.23 -4.09
C GLU A 54 12.73 -14.72 -3.14
N THR A 55 12.62 -16.03 -2.91
CA THR A 55 11.70 -16.59 -1.90
C THR A 55 12.02 -16.09 -0.49
N ARG A 56 13.31 -16.02 -0.11
CA ARG A 56 13.72 -15.46 1.19
C ARG A 56 13.40 -13.98 1.30
N ARG A 57 13.60 -13.23 0.21
CA ARG A 57 13.28 -11.80 0.15
C ARG A 57 11.79 -11.56 0.35
N GLU A 58 10.93 -12.34 -0.33
CA GLU A 58 9.48 -12.25 -0.18
C GLU A 58 9.04 -12.53 1.25
N LYS A 59 9.55 -13.61 1.88
CA LYS A 59 9.28 -13.92 3.29
C LYS A 59 9.70 -12.80 4.25
N ASN A 60 10.86 -12.18 4.02
CA ASN A 60 11.34 -11.09 4.87
C ASN A 60 10.44 -9.85 4.76
N ILE A 61 9.97 -9.54 3.55
CA ILE A 61 9.05 -8.42 3.32
C ILE A 61 7.70 -8.69 3.98
N GLU A 62 7.17 -9.91 3.86
CA GLU A 62 5.91 -10.30 4.51
C GLU A 62 6.01 -10.20 6.03
N GLN A 63 7.10 -10.70 6.62
CA GLN A 63 7.35 -10.59 8.07
C GLN A 63 7.50 -9.14 8.52
N SER A 64 8.25 -8.32 7.77
CA SER A 64 8.41 -6.90 8.06
C SER A 64 7.06 -6.16 8.02
N ARG A 65 6.24 -6.44 7.00
CA ARG A 65 4.88 -5.90 6.89
C ARG A 65 4.03 -6.29 8.09
N LYS A 66 4.00 -7.57 8.45
CA LYS A 66 3.24 -8.07 9.60
C LYS A 66 3.68 -7.41 10.91
N GLN A 67 4.99 -7.24 11.11
CA GLN A 67 5.54 -6.55 12.28
C GLN A 67 5.17 -5.06 12.31
N ALA A 68 5.20 -4.38 11.16
CA ALA A 68 4.79 -2.98 11.05
C ALA A 68 3.29 -2.80 11.34
N GLU A 69 2.45 -3.71 10.85
CA GLU A 69 1.01 -3.73 11.15
C GLU A 69 0.74 -4.00 12.65
N ALA A 70 1.45 -4.95 13.26
CA ALA A 70 1.36 -5.23 14.70
C ALA A 70 1.78 -4.02 15.55
N ARG A 71 2.91 -3.37 15.23
CA ARG A 71 3.35 -2.14 15.93
C ARG A 71 2.33 -1.02 15.82
N ARG A 72 1.76 -0.80 14.63
CA ARG A 72 0.69 0.20 14.44
C ARG A 72 -0.57 -0.13 15.24
N ALA A 73 -0.91 -1.41 15.38
CA ALA A 73 -2.04 -1.84 16.21
C ALA A 73 -1.76 -1.62 17.70
N GLU A 74 -0.54 -1.94 18.15
CA GLU A 74 -0.08 -1.68 19.52
C GLU A 74 -0.09 -0.18 19.85
N GLU A 75 0.47 0.67 18.98
CA GLU A 75 0.46 2.13 19.12
C GLU A 75 -0.97 2.69 19.21
N LYS A 76 -1.89 2.21 18.36
CA LYS A 76 -3.31 2.60 18.43
C LYS A 76 -3.98 2.14 19.73
N SER A 77 -3.63 0.94 20.21
CA SER A 77 -4.15 0.40 21.49
C SER A 77 -3.56 1.09 22.71
N ALA A 78 -2.30 1.55 22.63
CA ALA A 78 -1.63 2.32 23.67
C ALA A 78 -2.17 3.76 23.69
N ALA A 79 -2.44 4.35 22.53
CA ALA A 79 -3.12 5.64 22.44
C ALA A 79 -4.56 5.57 23.00
N SER A 80 -5.30 4.49 22.74
CA SER A 80 -6.64 4.32 23.31
C SER A 80 -6.62 4.00 24.82
N LYS A 81 -5.63 3.24 25.32
CA LYS A 81 -5.44 3.00 26.77
C LYS A 81 -4.87 4.21 27.52
N ALA A 82 -4.06 5.06 26.89
CA ALA A 82 -3.65 6.35 27.44
C ALA A 82 -4.81 7.37 27.48
N THR A 83 -5.98 7.01 26.94
CA THR A 83 -7.22 7.79 27.06
C THR A 83 -8.15 7.29 28.18
N GLU A 84 -7.72 6.33 29.01
CA GLU A 84 -8.30 6.08 30.34
C GLU A 84 -7.45 6.79 31.40
N PRO A 85 -7.78 8.04 31.76
CA PRO A 85 -7.09 8.73 32.83
C PRO A 85 -7.62 8.24 34.18
N ALA A 86 -6.82 7.45 34.89
CA ALA A 86 -6.69 7.72 36.31
C ALA A 86 -6.04 9.11 36.42
N THR A 87 -6.85 10.11 36.79
CA THR A 87 -6.61 11.57 36.84
C THR A 87 -7.22 12.37 35.68
N GLY A 88 -8.54 12.55 35.76
CA GLY A 88 -9.24 13.76 35.28
C GLY A 88 -9.02 14.14 33.83
N LYS A 89 -9.95 13.75 32.95
CA LYS A 89 -10.30 14.53 31.74
C LYS A 89 -10.68 15.96 32.18
N LEU A 90 -9.70 16.85 32.32
CA LEU A 90 -9.94 18.29 32.23
C LEU A 90 -10.20 18.58 30.77
N SER A 91 -11.34 19.19 30.50
CA SER A 91 -11.76 19.52 29.15
C SER A 91 -10.69 20.36 28.43
N ALA A 92 -10.57 20.10 27.12
CA ALA A 92 -9.60 20.68 26.21
C ALA A 92 -9.43 22.23 26.19
N PRO A 93 -10.34 23.09 26.68
CA PRO A 93 -10.09 24.54 26.68
C PRO A 93 -9.41 25.10 27.95
N GLU A 94 -9.62 24.52 29.13
CA GLU A 94 -9.18 25.15 30.40
C GLU A 94 -7.67 24.99 30.63
N THR A 95 -7.12 23.83 30.27
CA THR A 95 -5.67 23.58 30.33
C THR A 95 -4.92 24.46 29.33
N LEU A 96 -5.50 24.71 28.16
CA LEU A 96 -4.94 25.62 27.16
C LEU A 96 -4.95 27.08 27.62
N GLN A 97 -5.96 27.50 28.38
CA GLN A 97 -6.02 28.85 28.96
C GLN A 97 -4.94 29.07 30.02
N LYS A 98 -4.72 28.09 30.91
CA LYS A 98 -3.66 28.16 31.91
C LYS A 98 -2.26 28.20 31.29
N LEU A 99 -2.00 27.34 30.31
CA LEU A 99 -0.74 27.36 29.56
C LEU A 99 -0.53 28.66 28.79
N ARG A 100 -1.61 29.25 28.25
CA ARG A 100 -1.58 30.56 27.62
C ARG A 100 -1.19 31.64 28.62
N GLU A 101 -1.84 31.69 29.77
CA GLU A 101 -1.57 32.69 30.82
C GLU A 101 -0.13 32.58 31.33
N GLU A 102 0.34 31.37 31.58
CA GLU A 102 1.71 31.09 32.00
C GLU A 102 2.75 31.51 30.94
N PHE A 103 2.47 31.23 29.66
CA PHE A 103 3.31 31.67 28.55
C PHE A 103 3.40 33.20 28.50
N PHE A 104 2.27 33.90 28.51
CA PHE A 104 2.26 35.37 28.44
C PHE A 104 2.87 36.03 29.69
N ALA A 105 2.74 35.42 30.86
CA ALA A 105 3.43 35.84 32.08
C ALA A 105 4.96 35.70 31.95
N SER A 106 5.45 34.60 31.37
CA SER A 106 6.89 34.37 31.20
C SER A 106 7.55 35.29 30.16
N VAL A 107 6.83 35.66 29.10
CA VAL A 107 7.32 36.52 28.03
C VAL A 107 7.09 38.01 28.34
N GLY A 108 6.31 38.32 29.40
CA GLY A 108 6.03 39.69 29.84
C GLY A 108 5.19 40.49 28.84
N ILE A 109 4.34 39.79 28.06
CA ILE A 109 3.48 40.40 27.04
C ILE A 109 2.03 40.28 27.51
N ASP A 110 1.30 41.40 27.51
CA ASP A 110 -0.12 41.37 27.83
C ASP A 110 -0.93 40.69 26.71
N PRO A 111 -1.80 39.70 27.03
CA PRO A 111 -2.57 38.97 26.02
C PRO A 111 -3.61 39.84 25.29
N THR A 112 -3.83 41.07 25.75
CA THR A 112 -4.78 42.04 25.20
C THR A 112 -4.16 42.96 24.14
N THR A 113 -2.85 43.22 24.20
CA THR A 113 -2.16 44.14 23.26
C THR A 113 -1.76 43.45 21.95
N ALA A 114 -1.71 42.12 21.93
CA ALA A 114 -1.33 41.31 20.77
C ALA A 114 -2.52 40.89 19.85
N ARG A 115 -3.73 41.41 20.06
CA ARG A 115 -4.87 41.11 19.17
C ARG A 115 -4.85 42.06 17.96
N PRO A 116 -4.56 41.60 16.72
CA PRO A 116 -4.88 42.42 15.56
C PRO A 116 -6.39 42.63 15.55
N LYS A 117 -6.83 43.89 15.43
CA LYS A 117 -8.25 44.27 15.40
C LYS A 117 -8.89 43.68 14.14
N HIS A 118 -9.45 42.47 14.24
CA HIS A 118 -10.37 41.98 13.23
C HIS A 118 -11.72 42.66 13.50
N GLU A 119 -12.07 43.61 12.65
CA GLU A 119 -13.29 44.40 12.77
C GLU A 119 -14.53 43.47 12.75
N ALA A 120 -15.37 43.64 13.76
CA ALA A 120 -16.59 42.90 13.95
C ALA A 120 -17.71 43.46 13.06
N GLY A 121 -17.85 42.91 11.86
CA GLY A 121 -19.09 42.98 11.07
C GLY A 121 -20.13 42.00 11.62
N LYS A 122 -21.34 42.48 11.88
CA LYS A 122 -22.42 41.82 12.64
C LYS A 122 -23.39 41.07 11.72
N ALA A 123 -23.88 39.93 12.23
CA ALA A 123 -25.04 39.11 11.79
C ALA A 123 -24.85 38.30 10.48
N SER A 124 -25.34 37.06 10.33
CA SER A 124 -26.63 36.54 10.80
C SER A 124 -26.63 35.04 11.07
N SER A 125 -27.25 34.64 12.17
CA SER A 125 -27.88 33.34 12.35
C SER A 125 -29.06 33.18 11.39
N SER A 126 -29.08 32.12 10.58
CA SER A 126 -30.30 31.65 9.91
C SER A 126 -30.41 30.13 9.99
N SER A 127 -31.22 29.71 10.96
CA SER A 127 -32.17 28.57 10.94
C SER A 127 -31.88 27.36 10.04
N CYS A 128 -31.70 26.22 10.70
CA CYS A 128 -32.59 25.05 10.63
C CYS A 128 -33.46 24.91 9.36
N ALA A 129 -33.16 23.89 8.54
CA ALA A 129 -34.19 23.02 7.95
C ALA A 129 -33.55 21.69 7.52
N SER A 130 -33.99 20.62 8.18
CA SER A 130 -33.82 19.23 7.80
C SER A 130 -34.73 18.83 6.64
N SER A 131 -34.19 18.17 5.62
CA SER A 131 -34.87 17.18 4.76
C SER A 131 -33.84 16.59 3.78
N ALA A 132 -33.35 15.37 3.99
CA ALA A 132 -33.92 14.14 3.42
C ALA A 132 -33.78 14.01 1.89
N SER A 133 -32.97 13.01 1.51
CA SER A 133 -33.13 12.08 0.38
C SER A 133 -32.73 12.44 -1.07
N ARG A 134 -31.82 11.58 -1.58
CA ARG A 134 -31.86 10.80 -2.84
C ARG A 134 -31.46 11.42 -4.21
N ALA A 135 -30.70 10.58 -4.93
CA ALA A 135 -30.54 10.39 -6.39
C ALA A 135 -29.63 11.39 -7.13
N HIS A 136 -28.48 10.96 -7.69
CA HIS A 136 -28.24 10.25 -8.97
C HIS A 136 -28.43 11.16 -10.19
N GLU A 137 -27.35 11.51 -10.90
CA GLU A 137 -27.31 11.64 -12.37
C GLU A 137 -25.86 11.91 -12.84
N GLU A 138 -25.47 11.18 -13.88
CA GLU A 138 -24.32 11.38 -14.77
C GLU A 138 -24.37 12.71 -15.57
N ARG A 139 -23.20 13.14 -16.06
CA ARG A 139 -22.92 13.74 -17.39
C ARG A 139 -21.43 14.11 -17.39
N GLY A 140 -20.62 13.76 -18.37
CA GLY A 140 -20.86 13.84 -19.80
C GLY A 140 -19.98 14.96 -20.34
N GLY A 141 -18.84 14.58 -20.90
CA GLY A 141 -17.80 15.43 -21.49
C GLY A 141 -16.62 14.58 -21.90
#